data_AF-A0A511YRL4-F1
#
_entry.id   AF-A0A511YRL4-F1
#
_cell.length_a   1.000
_cell.length_b   1.000
_cell.length_c   1.000
_cell.angle_alpha   90.00
_cell.angle_beta   90.00
_cell.angle_gamma   90.00
#
_symmetry.space_group_name_H-M   'P 1'
#
loop_
_entity.id
_entity.type
_entity.pdbx_description
1 polymer ?
#
loop_
_entity_poly.entity_id
_entity_poly.type
_entity_poly.pdbx_seq_one_letter_code
_entity_poly.pdbx_strand_id
1 'polypeptide(L)'
;MMPAGLTNEPLLKNISALLENARNKAVVAVNQTIVLTYFEIGRMMVEDEQHGESRAEYGKEQLKFLSKNLTKKFGKGFSETNLKQMRQFFLSYSICQTVSDESESLDTIQQSPLINFNLSWSHYLKLMRIKDPNERSFYEIESYKNNWSVRELQKGLFFVRIRAKLLSNIPYRRITNRFLRVNTLRYCQVNKILLTF
;
A
#
# COMPACT_ATOMS: atom_id res chain seq x y z
N MET A 1 37.63 -30.95 -35.31
CA MET A 1 36.37 -31.34 -34.65
C MET A 1 36.42 -30.75 -33.25
N MET A 2 35.77 -29.61 -32.99
CA MET A 2 35.73 -29.04 -31.65
C MET A 2 34.63 -29.73 -30.84
N PRO A 3 34.87 -30.14 -29.57
CA PRO A 3 33.87 -30.80 -28.76
C PRO A 3 32.72 -29.84 -28.44
N ALA A 4 31.49 -30.30 -28.62
CA ALA A 4 30.29 -29.58 -28.25
C ALA A 4 30.38 -29.16 -26.78
N GLY A 5 30.36 -27.85 -26.52
CA GLY A 5 30.50 -27.29 -25.19
C GLY A 5 29.44 -27.85 -24.24
N LEU A 6 29.90 -28.34 -23.09
CA LEU A 6 29.08 -28.79 -21.97
C LEU A 6 28.38 -27.57 -21.35
N THR A 7 27.27 -27.11 -21.94
CA THR A 7 26.40 -26.14 -21.27
C THR A 7 25.46 -26.89 -20.32
N ASN A 8 25.67 -26.71 -19.01
CA ASN A 8 24.78 -27.27 -17.99
C ASN A 8 23.58 -26.33 -17.82
N GLU A 9 22.69 -26.31 -18.82
CA GLU A 9 21.46 -25.52 -18.85
C GLU A 9 20.60 -25.67 -17.58
N PRO A 10 20.44 -26.89 -17.00
CA PRO A 10 19.71 -27.05 -15.74
C PRO A 10 20.36 -26.31 -14.56
N LEU A 11 21.69 -26.37 -14.44
CA LEU A 11 22.42 -25.66 -13.39
C LEU A 11 22.29 -24.14 -13.57
N LEU A 12 22.43 -23.64 -14.80
CA LEU A 12 22.24 -22.22 -15.13
C LEU A 12 20.83 -21.73 -14.74
N LYS A 13 19.80 -22.51 -15.08
CA LYS A 13 18.40 -22.19 -14.73
C LYS A 13 18.19 -22.16 -13.22
N ASN A 14 18.73 -23.13 -12.48
CA ASN A 14 18.59 -23.20 -11.02
C ASN A 14 19.29 -22.03 -10.31
N ILE A 15 20.51 -21.70 -10.73
CA ILE A 15 21.25 -20.55 -10.19
C ILE A 15 20.52 -19.24 -10.52
N SER A 16 20.03 -19.10 -11.75
CA SER A 16 19.29 -17.90 -12.17
C SER A 16 18.01 -17.73 -11.35
N ALA A 17 17.23 -18.80 -11.14
CA ALA A 17 16.03 -18.77 -10.32
C ALA A 17 16.33 -18.42 -8.86
N LEU A 18 17.44 -18.93 -8.29
CA LEU A 18 17.87 -18.57 -6.93
C LEU A 18 18.19 -17.07 -6.82
N LEU A 19 18.91 -16.51 -7.79
CA LEU A 19 19.27 -15.09 -7.83
C LEU A 19 18.05 -14.19 -8.01
N GLU A 20 17.13 -14.55 -8.90
CA GLU A 20 15.83 -13.88 -9.09
C GLU A 20 15.03 -13.86 -7.79
N ASN A 21 14.90 -15.01 -7.11
CA ASN A 21 14.19 -15.12 -5.84
C ASN A 21 14.82 -14.26 -4.74
N ALA A 22 16.15 -14.25 -4.64
CA ALA A 22 16.86 -13.42 -3.66
C ALA A 22 16.63 -11.92 -3.90
N ARG A 23 16.70 -11.49 -5.16
CA ARG A 23 16.40 -10.09 -5.56
C ARG A 23 14.96 -9.71 -5.25
N ASN A 24 14.00 -10.57 -5.58
CA ASN A 24 12.59 -10.32 -5.33
C ASN A 24 12.29 -10.17 -3.82
N LYS A 25 12.88 -11.04 -2.98
CA LYS A 25 12.76 -10.92 -1.52
C LYS A 25 13.31 -9.60 -1.00
N ALA A 26 14.49 -9.17 -1.47
CA ALA A 26 15.07 -7.89 -1.08
C ALA A 26 14.18 -6.71 -1.49
N VAL A 27 13.65 -6.72 -2.72
CA VAL A 27 12.74 -5.67 -3.20
C VAL A 27 11.47 -5.59 -2.36
N VAL A 28 10.87 -6.72 -1.99
CA VAL A 28 9.67 -6.76 -1.14
C VAL A 28 9.97 -6.15 0.24
N ALA A 29 11.05 -6.58 0.89
CA ALA A 29 11.42 -6.07 2.22
C ALA A 29 11.70 -4.57 2.21
N VAL A 30 12.39 -4.07 1.17
CA VAL A 30 12.65 -2.64 0.98
C VAL A 30 11.34 -1.88 0.77
N ASN A 31 10.44 -2.39 -0.08
CA ASN A 31 9.13 -1.75 -0.30
C ASN A 31 8.31 -1.64 0.98
N GLN A 32 8.23 -2.72 1.76
CA GLN A 32 7.53 -2.73 3.05
C GLN A 32 8.10 -1.69 4.01
N THR A 33 9.43 -1.68 4.15
CA THR A 33 10.15 -0.74 5.03
C THR A 33 9.88 0.70 4.62
N ILE A 34 9.94 1.01 3.32
CA ILE A 34 9.69 2.36 2.80
C ILE A 34 8.26 2.80 3.09
N VAL A 35 7.27 1.95 2.81
CA VAL A 35 5.86 2.31 2.99
C VAL A 35 5.54 2.53 4.46
N LEU A 36 6.01 1.65 5.35
CA LEU A 36 5.86 1.83 6.79
C LEU A 36 6.52 3.14 7.26
N THR A 37 7.74 3.41 6.81
CA THR A 37 8.44 4.67 7.16
C THR A 37 7.64 5.89 6.72
N TYR A 38 7.08 5.87 5.51
CA TYR A 38 6.25 6.97 5.00
C TYR A 38 4.94 7.13 5.75
N PHE A 39 4.34 6.02 6.20
CA PHE A 39 3.18 6.06 7.10
C PHE A 39 3.51 6.75 8.43
N GLU A 40 4.62 6.35 9.05
CA GLU A 40 5.09 6.89 10.33
C GLU A 40 5.45 8.38 10.24
N ILE A 41 6.10 8.81 9.15
CA ILE A 41 6.33 10.25 8.89
C ILE A 41 4.99 10.99 8.80
N GLY A 42 4.02 10.41 8.10
CA GLY A 42 2.68 10.98 8.01
C GLY A 42 2.00 11.12 9.37
N ARG A 43 2.15 10.12 10.26
CA ARG A 43 1.66 10.18 11.65
C ARG A 43 2.29 11.34 12.41
N MET A 44 3.62 11.41 12.43
CA MET A 44 4.36 12.46 13.15
C MET A 44 3.97 13.87 12.70
N MET A 45 3.75 14.05 11.39
CA MET A 45 3.29 15.35 10.86
C MET A 45 1.88 15.71 11.33
N VAL A 46 0.96 14.74 11.37
CA VAL A 46 -0.43 15.00 11.81
C VAL A 46 -0.49 15.25 13.31
N GLU A 47 0.29 14.52 14.11
CA GLU A 47 0.38 14.71 15.56
C GLU A 47 0.95 16.11 15.90
N ASP A 48 2.03 16.51 15.24
CA ASP A 48 2.64 17.83 15.46
C ASP A 48 1.70 18.98 15.05
N GLU A 49 0.94 18.84 13.95
CA GLU A 49 -0.06 19.82 13.52
C GLU A 49 -1.18 20.06 14.55
N GLN A 50 -1.48 19.09 15.42
CA GLN A 50 -2.52 19.25 16.46
C GLN A 50 -2.11 20.23 17.57
N HIS A 51 -0.80 20.46 17.74
CA HIS A 51 -0.25 21.34 18.77
C HIS A 51 0.00 22.79 18.31
N GLY A 52 -0.21 23.10 17.02
CA GLY A 52 0.02 24.44 16.45
C GLY A 52 -1.19 25.38 16.47
N GLU A 53 -0.99 26.65 16.82
CA GLU A 53 -2.05 27.67 16.94
C GLU A 53 -2.65 28.13 15.60
N SER A 54 -1.88 28.15 14.50
CA SER A 54 -2.32 28.58 13.15
C SER A 54 -2.13 27.47 12.11
N ARG A 55 -3.07 26.52 12.05
CA ARG A 55 -2.97 25.27 11.25
C ARG A 55 -2.58 25.48 9.77
N ALA A 56 -3.13 26.50 9.11
CA ALA A 56 -2.96 26.67 7.67
C ALA A 56 -1.60 27.28 7.27
N GLU A 57 -1.07 28.18 8.11
CA GLU A 57 0.20 28.86 7.86
C GLU A 57 1.37 28.03 8.41
N TYR A 58 1.22 27.52 9.64
CA TYR A 58 2.15 26.59 10.29
C TYR A 58 2.44 25.37 9.40
N GLY A 59 1.41 24.72 8.86
CA GLY A 59 1.59 23.55 7.99
C GLY A 59 2.35 23.86 6.69
N LYS A 60 2.19 25.07 6.13
CA LYS A 60 2.93 25.47 4.92
C LYS A 60 4.41 25.71 5.21
N GLU A 61 4.72 26.38 6.30
CA GLU A 61 6.11 26.66 6.70
C GLU A 61 6.84 25.39 7.13
N GLN A 62 6.17 24.56 7.92
CA GLN A 62 6.71 23.28 8.37
C GLN A 62 7.03 22.36 7.19
N LEU A 63 6.12 22.24 6.20
CA LEU A 63 6.38 21.44 5.00
C LEU A 63 7.60 21.92 4.21
N LYS A 64 7.77 23.25 4.07
CA LYS A 64 8.94 23.84 3.42
C LYS A 64 10.22 23.53 4.20
N PHE A 65 10.18 23.69 5.52
CA PHE A 65 11.29 23.39 6.41
C PHE A 65 11.71 21.93 6.34
N LEU A 66 10.76 21.01 6.49
CA LEU A 66 11.00 19.56 6.42
C LEU A 66 11.53 19.16 5.05
N SER A 67 10.91 19.66 3.97
CA SER A 67 11.34 19.37 2.60
C SER A 67 12.80 19.75 2.37
N LYS A 68 13.18 20.97 2.76
CA LYS A 68 14.55 21.49 2.61
C LYS A 68 15.55 20.65 3.41
N ASN A 69 15.28 20.40 4.69
CA ASN A 69 16.23 19.74 5.58
C ASN A 69 16.35 18.23 5.31
N LEU A 70 15.22 17.53 5.08
CA LEU A 70 15.23 16.11 4.76
C LEU A 70 15.82 15.85 3.39
N THR A 71 15.54 16.69 2.38
CA THR A 71 16.18 16.56 1.07
C THR A 71 17.68 16.79 1.15
N LYS A 72 18.14 17.75 1.97
CA LYS A 72 19.58 17.98 2.21
C LYS A 72 20.26 16.78 2.88
N LYS A 73 19.58 16.12 3.83
CA LYS A 73 20.16 15.02 4.63
C LYS A 73 20.08 13.66 3.94
N PHE A 74 18.96 13.36 3.28
CA PHE A 74 18.65 12.03 2.75
C PHE A 74 18.48 11.98 1.22
N GLY A 75 18.53 13.13 0.55
CA GLY A 75 18.46 13.23 -0.90
C GLY A 75 17.02 13.21 -1.46
N LYS A 76 16.85 12.62 -2.64
CA LYS A 76 15.57 12.61 -3.35
C LYS A 76 14.52 11.83 -2.56
N GLY A 77 13.26 12.26 -2.65
CA GLY A 77 12.12 11.61 -1.99
C GLY A 77 11.47 12.45 -0.88
N PHE A 78 12.03 13.60 -0.51
CA PHE A 78 11.47 14.46 0.53
C PHE A 78 11.01 15.83 0.02
N SER A 79 10.43 15.87 -1.19
CA SER A 79 9.79 17.10 -1.67
C SER A 79 8.54 17.43 -0.86
N GLU A 80 8.13 18.70 -0.84
CA GLU A 80 6.87 19.12 -0.21
C GLU A 80 5.67 18.28 -0.68
N THR A 81 5.63 17.94 -1.97
CA THR A 81 4.58 17.08 -2.53
C THR A 81 4.61 15.68 -1.94
N ASN A 82 5.79 15.07 -1.79
CA ASN A 82 5.87 13.72 -1.21
C ASN A 82 5.52 13.75 0.28
N LEU A 83 5.94 14.76 1.03
CA LEU A 83 5.54 14.94 2.44
C LEU A 83 4.03 15.11 2.60
N LYS A 84 3.39 15.90 1.72
CA LYS A 84 1.91 15.98 1.66
C LYS A 84 1.27 14.63 1.37
N GLN A 85 1.89 13.81 0.52
CA GLN A 85 1.41 12.45 0.23
C GLN A 85 1.58 11.50 1.43
N MET A 86 2.69 11.57 2.17
CA MET A 86 2.90 10.82 3.41
C MET A 86 1.85 11.18 4.46
N ARG A 87 1.62 12.48 4.67
CA ARG A 87 0.54 12.98 5.54
C ARG A 87 -0.84 12.48 5.12
N GLN A 88 -1.17 12.58 3.82
CA GLN A 88 -2.43 12.06 3.29
C GLN A 88 -2.55 10.54 3.46
N PHE A 89 -1.43 9.82 3.35
CA PHE A 89 -1.39 8.37 3.49
C PHE A 89 -1.79 7.95 4.88
N PHE A 90 -1.18 8.56 5.90
CA PHE A 90 -1.61 8.35 7.29
C PHE A 90 -3.10 8.63 7.45
N LEU A 91 -3.58 9.84 7.12
CA LEU A 91 -5.01 10.19 7.25
C LEU A 91 -5.95 9.22 6.53
N SER A 92 -5.56 8.71 5.36
CA SER A 92 -6.40 7.82 4.56
C SER A 92 -6.52 6.42 5.15
N TYR A 93 -5.48 5.95 5.83
CA TYR A 93 -5.38 4.59 6.36
C TYR A 93 -5.68 4.51 7.86
N SER A 94 -5.45 5.57 8.64
CA SER A 94 -5.82 5.63 10.07
C SER A 94 -7.33 5.59 10.28
N ILE A 95 -8.12 6.21 9.38
CA ILE A 95 -9.60 6.22 9.49
C ILE A 95 -10.18 4.81 9.34
N CYS A 96 -9.59 3.96 8.50
CA CYS A 96 -10.05 2.60 8.27
C CYS A 96 -9.77 1.66 9.45
N GLN A 97 -8.81 2.00 10.32
CA GLN A 97 -8.39 1.15 11.43
C GLN A 97 -9.34 1.20 12.62
N THR A 98 -9.94 2.37 12.89
CA THR A 98 -10.94 2.55 13.96
C THR A 98 -12.18 1.67 13.82
N VAL A 99 -12.38 1.00 12.68
CA VAL A 99 -13.51 0.09 12.44
C VAL A 99 -13.15 -1.38 12.73
N SER A 100 -11.91 -1.68 13.13
CA SER A 100 -11.37 -3.03 13.34
C SER A 100 -10.93 -3.32 14.79
N ASP A 101 -11.12 -2.38 15.73
CA ASP A 101 -10.65 -2.45 17.13
C ASP A 101 -11.50 -3.35 18.04
N GLU A 102 -11.80 -4.57 17.58
CA GLU A 102 -12.27 -5.67 18.45
C GLU A 102 -11.52 -6.96 18.14
N SER A 103 -10.20 -7.01 18.36
CA SER A 103 -9.54 -8.26 18.79
C SER A 103 -8.10 -8.03 19.28
N GLU A 104 -7.97 -8.10 20.60
CA GLU A 104 -6.90 -8.71 21.41
C GLU A 104 -5.47 -8.14 21.40
N SER A 105 -5.12 -7.70 22.61
CA SER A 105 -3.82 -7.45 23.24
C SER A 105 -2.62 -8.23 22.73
N LEU A 106 -1.44 -7.58 22.73
CA LEU A 106 -0.25 -8.09 23.43
C LEU A 106 0.82 -7.00 23.57
N ASP A 107 1.31 -6.86 24.80
CA ASP A 107 2.35 -5.95 25.24
C ASP A 107 3.72 -6.30 24.66
N THR A 108 4.41 -5.33 24.06
CA THR A 108 5.88 -5.08 24.08
C THR A 108 6.15 -3.99 23.06
N ILE A 109 6.92 -2.97 23.44
CA ILE A 109 7.24 -1.77 22.65
C ILE A 109 7.82 -2.16 21.27
N GLN A 110 7.00 -2.18 20.21
CA GLN A 110 7.33 -2.14 18.77
C GLN A 110 6.14 -2.73 17.99
N GLN A 111 5.72 -2.04 16.92
CA GLN A 111 4.63 -2.40 15.99
C GLN A 111 3.25 -1.89 16.41
N SER A 112 2.83 -0.77 15.79
CA SER A 112 1.41 -0.46 15.62
C SER A 112 0.66 -1.71 15.17
N PRO A 113 -0.48 -2.07 15.78
CA PRO A 113 -1.14 -3.35 15.53
C PRO A 113 -1.42 -3.56 14.02
N LEU A 114 -0.79 -4.59 13.47
CA LEU A 114 -1.05 -5.26 12.19
C LEU A 114 -1.26 -4.40 10.92
N ILE A 115 -0.44 -3.37 10.68
CA ILE A 115 -0.43 -2.73 9.34
C ILE A 115 0.55 -3.42 8.40
N ASN A 116 0.11 -4.51 7.78
CA ASN A 116 0.90 -5.19 6.76
C ASN A 116 0.75 -4.49 5.40
N PHE A 117 1.60 -3.50 5.15
CA PHE A 117 1.68 -2.85 3.85
C PHE A 117 2.38 -3.75 2.83
N ASN A 118 1.60 -4.46 2.03
CA ASN A 118 2.12 -5.49 1.12
C ASN A 118 2.38 -5.00 -0.30
N LEU A 119 2.08 -3.74 -0.60
CA LEU A 119 2.30 -3.13 -1.91
C LEU A 119 3.40 -2.07 -1.87
N SER A 120 3.98 -1.74 -3.03
CA SER A 120 4.95 -0.65 -3.11
C SER A 120 4.28 0.73 -2.97
N TRP A 121 5.05 1.75 -2.59
CA TRP A 121 4.59 3.13 -2.44
C TRP A 121 3.77 3.65 -3.65
N SER A 122 4.19 3.30 -4.87
CA SER A 122 3.50 3.68 -6.10
C SER A 122 2.07 3.14 -6.19
N HIS A 123 1.77 1.98 -5.61
CA HIS A 123 0.40 1.47 -5.53
C HIS A 123 -0.43 2.31 -4.56
N TYR A 124 0.10 2.60 -3.37
CA TYR A 124 -0.58 3.43 -2.37
C TYR A 124 -0.88 4.83 -2.88
N LEU A 125 0.01 5.44 -3.68
CA LEU A 125 -0.26 6.71 -4.36
C LEU A 125 -1.49 6.67 -5.30
N LYS A 126 -1.82 5.51 -5.86
CA LYS A 126 -3.04 5.32 -6.66
C LYS A 126 -4.24 5.02 -5.77
N LEU A 127 -4.08 4.13 -4.79
CA LEU A 127 -5.14 3.70 -3.87
C LEU A 127 -5.69 4.87 -3.03
N MET A 128 -4.83 5.78 -2.57
CA MET A 128 -5.24 6.99 -1.82
C MET A 128 -6.20 7.90 -2.60
N ARG A 129 -6.27 7.79 -3.94
CA ARG A 129 -7.18 8.59 -4.76
C ARG A 129 -8.62 8.04 -4.75
N ILE A 130 -8.82 6.84 -4.21
CA ILE A 130 -10.12 6.19 -4.07
C ILE A 130 -10.76 6.72 -2.79
N LYS A 131 -11.95 7.32 -2.91
CA LYS A 131 -12.67 7.93 -1.78
C LYS A 131 -13.32 6.89 -0.88
N ASP A 132 -13.89 5.83 -1.47
CA ASP A 132 -14.54 4.75 -0.72
C ASP A 132 -13.49 3.80 -0.12
N PRO A 133 -13.42 3.67 1.22
CA PRO A 133 -12.51 2.73 1.88
C PRO A 133 -12.69 1.28 1.45
N ASN A 134 -13.93 0.85 1.18
CA ASN A 134 -14.21 -0.54 0.80
C ASN A 134 -13.67 -0.84 -0.60
N GLU A 135 -13.90 0.08 -1.55
CA GLU A 135 -13.32 -0.01 -2.89
C GLU A 135 -11.79 -0.02 -2.83
N ARG A 136 -11.20 0.82 -1.98
CA ARG A 136 -9.75 0.87 -1.80
C ARG A 136 -9.18 -0.46 -1.30
N SER A 137 -9.78 -1.01 -0.24
CA SER A 137 -9.36 -2.30 0.35
C SER A 137 -9.50 -3.45 -0.66
N PHE A 138 -10.60 -3.49 -1.43
CA PHE A 138 -10.78 -4.47 -2.49
C PHE A 138 -9.62 -4.46 -3.50
N TYR A 139 -9.28 -3.27 -4.03
CA TYR A 139 -8.18 -3.16 -4.99
C TYR A 139 -6.81 -3.45 -4.40
N GLU A 140 -6.59 -3.12 -3.13
CA GLU A 140 -5.36 -3.46 -2.41
C GLU A 140 -5.18 -4.98 -2.30
N ILE A 141 -6.22 -5.68 -1.86
CA ILE A 141 -6.23 -7.15 -1.75
C ILE A 141 -6.03 -7.81 -3.11
N GLU A 142 -6.77 -7.39 -4.14
CA GLU A 142 -6.64 -7.96 -5.48
C GLU A 142 -5.26 -7.68 -6.09
N SER A 143 -4.70 -6.49 -5.85
CA SER A 143 -3.37 -6.15 -6.35
C SER A 143 -2.30 -7.01 -5.69
N TYR A 144 -2.43 -7.26 -4.39
CA TYR A 144 -1.50 -8.13 -3.66
C TYR A 144 -1.63 -9.60 -4.09
N LYS A 145 -2.86 -10.14 -4.11
CA LYS A 145 -3.11 -11.55 -4.44
C LYS A 145 -2.67 -11.92 -5.85
N ASN A 146 -2.91 -11.03 -6.82
CA ASN A 146 -2.62 -11.28 -8.22
C ASN A 146 -1.27 -10.69 -8.67
N ASN A 147 -0.46 -10.15 -7.75
CA ASN A 147 0.79 -9.46 -8.05
C ASN A 147 0.65 -8.40 -9.16
N TRP A 148 -0.43 -7.62 -9.13
CA TRP A 148 -0.66 -6.60 -10.13
C TRP A 148 0.43 -5.54 -10.08
N SER A 149 0.97 -5.22 -11.25
CA SER A 149 1.75 -4.01 -11.45
C SER A 149 0.88 -2.77 -11.24
N VAL A 150 1.53 -1.62 -10.98
CA VAL A 150 0.87 -0.31 -10.89
C VAL A 150 0.02 -0.02 -12.14
N ARG A 151 0.45 -0.52 -13.31
CA ARG A 151 -0.27 -0.37 -14.58
C ARG A 151 -1.56 -1.19 -14.62
N GLU A 152 -1.55 -2.40 -14.08
CA GLU A 152 -2.74 -3.26 -13.99
C GLU A 152 -3.74 -2.72 -12.99
N LEU A 153 -3.28 -2.28 -11.81
CA LEU A 153 -4.12 -1.55 -10.86
C LEU A 153 -4.77 -0.33 -11.55
N GLN A 154 -3.98 0.45 -12.29
CA GLN A 154 -4.50 1.63 -12.98
C GLN A 154 -5.52 1.27 -14.08
N LYS A 155 -5.32 0.16 -14.81
CA LYS A 155 -6.30 -0.35 -15.79
C LYS A 155 -7.60 -0.76 -15.10
N GLY A 156 -7.53 -1.49 -13.98
CA GLY A 156 -8.70 -1.90 -13.20
C GLY A 156 -9.52 -0.71 -12.71
N LEU A 157 -8.84 0.32 -12.18
CA LEU A 157 -9.46 1.58 -11.75
C LEU A 157 -10.07 2.36 -12.92
N PHE A 158 -9.40 2.40 -14.07
CA PHE A 158 -9.90 3.08 -15.25
C PHE A 158 -11.17 2.43 -15.79
N PHE A 159 -11.19 1.10 -15.88
CA PHE A 159 -12.36 0.35 -16.36
C PHE A 159 -13.59 0.60 -15.48
N VAL A 160 -13.43 0.57 -14.15
CA VAL A 160 -14.54 0.87 -13.23
C VAL A 160 -15.01 2.31 -13.33
N ARG A 161 -14.10 3.30 -13.45
CA ARG A 161 -14.49 4.70 -13.63
C ARG A 161 -15.23 4.96 -14.95
N ILE A 162 -14.81 4.33 -16.05
CA ILE A 162 -15.55 4.39 -17.32
C ILE A 162 -16.91 3.74 -17.15
N ARG A 163 -16.97 2.53 -16.59
CA ARG A 163 -18.24 1.82 -16.39
C ARG A 163 -19.19 2.60 -15.48
N ALA A 164 -18.70 3.26 -14.44
CA ALA A 164 -19.48 4.15 -13.58
C ALA A 164 -20.03 5.37 -14.33
N LYS A 165 -19.20 5.99 -15.20
CA LYS A 165 -19.63 7.10 -16.06
C LYS A 165 -20.63 6.68 -17.13
N LEU A 166 -20.47 5.50 -17.72
CA LEU A 166 -21.41 4.95 -18.71
C LEU A 166 -22.74 4.52 -18.08
N LEU A 167 -22.72 4.11 -16.81
CA LEU A 167 -23.89 3.69 -16.05
C LEU A 167 -24.53 4.83 -15.23
N SER A 168 -24.21 6.10 -15.51
CA SER A 168 -24.75 7.26 -14.77
C SER A 168 -26.26 7.52 -14.96
N ASN A 169 -27.04 6.48 -15.29
CA ASN A 169 -28.50 6.42 -15.14
C ASN A 169 -28.97 5.30 -14.19
N ILE A 170 -28.08 4.61 -13.45
CA ILE A 170 -28.46 3.64 -12.42
C ILE A 170 -27.59 3.84 -11.17
N PRO A 171 -28.16 3.98 -9.95
CA PRO A 171 -27.40 4.21 -8.74
C PRO A 171 -26.43 3.05 -8.47
N TYR A 172 -25.19 3.41 -8.12
CA TYR A 172 -24.00 2.58 -7.88
C TYR A 172 -24.17 1.46 -6.81
N ARG A 173 -25.36 1.29 -6.24
CA ARG A 173 -25.69 0.30 -5.19
C ARG A 173 -25.98 -1.12 -5.71
N ARG A 174 -26.08 -1.35 -7.03
CA ARG A 174 -26.44 -2.68 -7.58
C ARG A 174 -25.26 -3.53 -8.10
N ILE A 175 -24.09 -2.94 -8.37
CA ILE A 175 -22.92 -3.72 -8.82
C ILE A 175 -22.23 -4.41 -7.65
N THR A 176 -22.33 -3.85 -6.44
CA THR A 176 -21.82 -4.47 -5.22
C THR A 176 -22.55 -5.77 -4.89
N ASN A 177 -23.86 -5.92 -5.11
CA ASN A 177 -24.57 -7.11 -4.64
C ASN A 177 -24.37 -8.40 -5.45
N ARG A 178 -23.88 -8.35 -6.70
CA ARG A 178 -23.49 -9.56 -7.44
C ARG A 178 -21.99 -9.86 -7.31
N PHE A 179 -21.16 -8.84 -7.08
CA PHE A 179 -19.72 -8.97 -6.78
C PHE A 179 -19.44 -9.35 -5.31
N LEU A 180 -20.31 -8.96 -4.37
CA LEU A 180 -20.22 -9.31 -2.94
C LEU A 180 -20.88 -10.66 -2.60
N ARG A 181 -21.78 -11.20 -3.44
CA ARG A 181 -22.47 -12.48 -3.14
C ARG A 181 -21.63 -13.74 -3.31
N VAL A 182 -20.46 -13.66 -3.95
CA VAL A 182 -19.53 -14.81 -4.01
C VAL A 182 -18.54 -14.79 -2.82
N ASN A 183 -18.57 -13.75 -1.97
CA ASN A 183 -17.52 -13.56 -0.97
C ASN A 183 -17.97 -13.00 0.39
N THR A 184 -19.27 -12.80 0.62
CA THR A 184 -19.78 -12.29 1.91
C THR A 184 -19.78 -13.31 3.05
N LEU A 185 -19.34 -14.56 2.82
CA LEU A 185 -19.07 -15.54 3.88
C LEU A 185 -17.59 -15.88 4.06
N ARG A 186 -16.66 -15.20 3.37
CA ARG A 186 -15.21 -15.39 3.55
C ARG A 186 -14.45 -14.15 4.01
N TYR A 187 -15.03 -12.96 3.94
CA TYR A 187 -14.32 -11.72 4.25
C TYR A 187 -14.18 -11.42 5.77
N CYS A 188 -14.72 -12.26 6.66
CA CYS A 188 -14.41 -12.29 8.10
C CYS A 188 -13.79 -13.62 8.60
N GLN A 189 -13.48 -14.59 7.72
CA GLN A 189 -13.05 -15.93 8.14
C GLN A 189 -11.68 -16.38 7.61
N VAL A 190 -10.96 -15.54 6.86
CA VAL A 190 -9.62 -15.92 6.37
C VAL A 190 -8.52 -15.78 7.45
N ASN A 191 -8.81 -15.21 8.62
CA ASN A 191 -7.96 -15.33 9.82
C ASN A 191 -8.42 -16.44 10.79
N LYS A 192 -8.86 -17.59 10.26
CA LYS A 192 -9.09 -18.79 11.10
C LYS A 192 -8.56 -20.11 10.52
N ILE A 193 -7.70 -20.09 9.50
CA ILE A 193 -7.07 -21.31 8.92
C ILE A 193 -5.54 -21.23 8.91
N LEU A 194 -4.93 -20.57 9.90
CA LEU A 194 -3.51 -20.75 10.24
C LEU A 194 -3.29 -20.93 11.75
N LEU A 195 -4.30 -21.46 12.46
CA LEU A 195 -4.19 -21.79 13.90
C LEU A 195 -4.84 -23.14 14.28
N THR A 196 -4.87 -24.10 13.35
CA THR A 196 -4.97 -25.52 13.69
C THR A 196 -4.29 -26.33 12.60
N PHE A 197 -2.95 -26.36 12.64
CA PHE A 197 -2.01 -27.47 12.43
C PHE A 197 -0.59 -26.88 12.36
#